data_AF-A0A6G1CBP0-F1
#
_entry.id   AF-A0A6G1CBP0-F1
#
_cell.length_a   1.000
_cell.length_b   1.000
_cell.length_c   1.000
_cell.angle_alpha   90.00
_cell.angle_beta   90.00
_cell.angle_gamma   90.00
#
_symmetry.space_group_name_H-M   'P 1'
#
loop_
_entity.id
_entity.type
_entity.pdbx_description
1 polymer ?
#
loop_
_entity_poly.entity_id
_entity_poly.type
_entity_poly.pdbx_seq_one_letter_code
_entity_poly.pdbx_strand_id
1 'polypeptide(L)'
;MAARVALFPFPYQGHANPMFRLAAVLHARGFPVTVHPPEYRFVAVPDAIPAELVASEDVAALNASCAAPFGDRLAALLAKEGGVRCVIADVLWYEPAAAARELGVPLLALMTSSASSFRMYMEYPVLIDRGFLPVNDNL
;
A
#
# COMPACT_ATOMS: atom_id res chain seq x y z
N MET A 1 -13.59 23.14 2.97
CA MET A 1 -12.70 22.47 1.99
C MET A 1 -13.19 21.05 1.74
N ALA A 2 -12.90 20.46 0.57
CA ALA A 2 -13.31 19.11 0.22
C ALA A 2 -12.36 18.05 0.84
N ALA A 3 -12.91 16.90 1.21
CA ALA A 3 -12.14 15.78 1.74
C ALA A 3 -11.25 15.14 0.66
N ARG A 4 -10.03 14.75 1.05
CA ARG A 4 -8.98 14.28 0.12
C ARG A 4 -8.94 12.76 -0.01
N VAL A 5 -8.42 12.30 -1.14
CA VAL A 5 -8.03 10.90 -1.37
C VAL A 5 -6.57 10.73 -0.98
N ALA A 6 -6.27 9.79 -0.08
CA ALA A 6 -4.91 9.47 0.33
C ALA A 6 -4.41 8.25 -0.45
N LEU A 7 -3.26 8.34 -1.10
CA LEU A 7 -2.64 7.22 -1.84
C LEU A 7 -1.37 6.76 -1.13
N PHE A 8 -1.21 5.44 -0.99
CA PHE A 8 -0.05 4.80 -0.37
C PHE A 8 0.54 3.76 -1.34
N PRO A 9 1.47 4.18 -2.22
CA PRO A 9 2.21 3.25 -3.06
C PRO A 9 3.08 2.27 -2.26
N PHE A 10 3.29 1.08 -2.81
CA PHE A 10 4.33 0.16 -2.33
C PHE A 10 5.71 0.60 -2.86
N PRO A 11 6.81 0.49 -2.09
CA PRO A 11 8.10 1.09 -2.45
C PRO A 11 8.79 0.38 -3.62
N TYR A 12 8.37 -0.84 -3.96
CA TYR A 12 9.02 -1.60 -5.01
C TYR A 12 8.77 -1.04 -6.42
N GLN A 13 9.80 -1.17 -7.26
CA GLN A 13 9.74 -0.76 -8.66
C GLN A 13 8.61 -1.49 -9.38
N GLY A 14 7.77 -0.73 -10.11
CA GLY A 14 6.58 -1.24 -10.79
C GLY A 14 5.26 -0.94 -10.08
N HIS A 15 5.28 -0.70 -8.76
CA HIS A 15 4.08 -0.39 -7.97
C HIS A 15 3.83 1.12 -7.87
N ALA A 16 4.87 1.89 -7.55
CA ALA A 16 4.73 3.33 -7.29
C ALA A 16 4.26 4.15 -8.50
N ASN A 17 4.80 3.89 -9.69
CA ASN A 17 4.49 4.67 -10.91
C ASN A 17 3.01 4.62 -11.32
N PRO A 18 2.34 3.44 -11.38
CA PRO A 18 0.91 3.36 -11.59
C PRO A 18 0.09 4.18 -10.58
N MET A 19 0.48 4.17 -9.30
CA MET A 19 -0.20 4.93 -8.26
C MET A 19 -0.03 6.45 -8.43
N PHE A 20 1.16 6.92 -8.80
CA PHE A 20 1.38 8.33 -9.12
C PHE A 20 0.58 8.77 -10.35
N ARG A 21 0.48 7.92 -11.37
CA ARG A 21 -0.38 8.18 -12.54
C ARG A 21 -1.85 8.28 -12.15
N LEU A 22 -2.34 7.37 -11.29
CA LEU A 22 -3.69 7.44 -10.76
C LEU A 22 -3.92 8.72 -9.95
N ALA A 23 -2.98 9.11 -9.09
CA ALA A 23 -3.03 10.35 -8.33
C ALA A 23 -3.17 11.57 -9.24
N ALA A 24 -2.36 11.66 -10.31
CA ALA A 24 -2.42 12.74 -11.28
C ALA A 24 -3.78 12.79 -11.99
N VAL A 25 -4.33 11.63 -12.36
CA VAL A 25 -5.63 11.50 -13.03
C VAL A 25 -6.79 11.92 -12.11
N LEU A 26 -6.74 11.55 -10.83
CA LEU A 26 -7.72 11.98 -9.82
C LEU A 26 -7.63 13.50 -9.59
N HIS A 27 -6.42 14.02 -9.45
CA HIS A 27 -6.19 15.45 -9.28
C HIS A 27 -6.73 16.26 -10.47
N ALA A 28 -6.46 15.82 -11.71
CA ALA A 28 -6.97 16.44 -12.92
C ALA A 28 -8.52 16.43 -13.02
N ARG A 29 -9.18 15.50 -12.32
CA ARG A 29 -10.65 15.43 -12.20
C ARG A 29 -11.22 16.26 -11.04
N GLY A 30 -10.38 17.05 -10.36
CA GLY A 30 -10.80 17.94 -9.27
C GLY A 30 -10.84 17.29 -7.89
N PHE A 31 -10.34 16.06 -7.73
CA PHE A 31 -10.21 15.47 -6.40
C PHE A 31 -8.99 16.05 -5.69
N PRO A 32 -9.12 16.50 -4.42
CA PRO A 32 -7.95 16.77 -3.60
C PRO A 32 -7.23 15.45 -3.33
N VAL A 33 -5.94 15.37 -3.64
CA VAL A 33 -5.14 14.15 -3.53
C VAL A 33 -3.95 14.40 -2.63
N THR A 34 -3.59 13.41 -1.82
CA THR A 34 -2.30 13.36 -1.13
C THR A 34 -1.67 12.00 -1.37
N VAL A 35 -0.42 12.00 -1.80
CA VAL A 35 0.34 10.76 -1.98
C VAL A 35 1.39 10.68 -0.88
N HIS A 36 1.45 9.52 -0.22
CA HIS A 36 2.43 9.19 0.80
C HIS A 36 3.39 8.16 0.24
N PRO A 37 4.46 8.59 -0.47
CA PRO A 37 5.46 7.66 -0.94
C PRO A 37 6.15 7.02 0.28
N PRO A 38 6.37 5.70 0.28
CA PRO A 38 7.17 4.98 1.27
C PRO A 38 8.68 5.25 1.06
N GLU A 39 9.06 6.51 0.81
CA GLU A 39 10.32 7.01 0.24
C GLU A 39 10.25 7.30 -1.26
N TYR A 40 10.49 8.57 -1.63
CA TYR A 40 11.25 9.04 -2.79
C TYR A 40 11.09 10.58 -2.89
N ARG A 41 11.74 11.31 -1.96
CA ARG A 41 12.45 12.61 -2.08
C ARG A 41 12.88 13.07 -0.68
N PHE A 42 14.18 13.35 -0.48
CA PHE A 42 14.79 13.85 0.76
C PHE A 42 14.03 15.05 1.37
N VAL A 43 13.11 14.76 2.27
CA VAL A 43 12.85 15.49 3.51
C VAL A 43 12.73 14.38 4.53
N ALA A 44 13.74 14.23 5.39
CA ALA A 44 13.76 13.18 6.39
C ALA A 44 12.54 13.35 7.31
N VAL A 45 11.60 12.41 7.21
CA VAL A 45 10.67 12.11 8.29
C VAL A 45 11.35 11.00 9.08
N PRO A 46 11.59 11.17 10.38
CA PRO A 46 12.29 10.17 11.19
C PRO A 46 11.32 9.02 11.49
N ASP A 47 11.23 8.05 10.60
CA ASP A 47 10.59 6.77 10.88
C ASP A 47 11.65 5.67 10.88
N ALA A 48 11.64 4.85 11.92
CA ALA A 48 12.69 3.87 12.26
C ALA A 48 12.63 2.60 11.41
N ILE A 49 12.43 2.72 10.09
CA ILE A 49 12.47 1.58 9.17
C ILE A 49 13.92 1.36 8.74
N PRO A 50 14.54 0.20 9.03
CA PRO A 50 15.91 -0.08 8.60
C PRO A 50 15.99 -0.09 7.07
N ALA A 51 17.00 0.59 6.50
CA ALA A 51 17.21 0.65 5.05
C ALA A 51 17.42 -0.75 4.44
N GLU A 52 17.93 -1.68 5.24
CA GLU A 52 18.12 -3.08 4.90
C GLU A 52 16.80 -3.79 4.60
N LEU A 53 15.71 -3.41 5.28
CA LEU A 53 14.40 -4.00 5.10
C LEU A 53 13.73 -3.51 3.81
N VAL A 54 13.92 -2.23 3.47
CA VAL A 54 13.44 -1.64 2.20
C VAL A 54 14.20 -2.23 1.01
N ALA A 55 15.48 -2.53 1.18
CA ALA A 55 16.31 -3.21 0.19
C ALA A 55 16.06 -4.74 0.13
N SER A 56 15.40 -5.31 1.14
CA SER A 56 15.08 -6.74 1.18
C SER A 56 13.86 -7.05 0.30
N GLU A 57 13.82 -8.27 -0.25
CA GLU A 57 12.63 -8.82 -0.93
C GLU A 57 11.60 -9.40 0.06
N ASP A 58 11.79 -9.18 1.37
CA ASP A 58 10.86 -9.64 2.40
C ASP A 58 9.67 -8.68 2.54
N VAL A 59 8.72 -8.85 1.63
CA VAL A 59 7.45 -8.11 1.58
C VAL A 59 6.68 -8.19 2.89
N ALA A 60 6.79 -9.31 3.61
CA ALA A 60 6.03 -9.55 4.83
C ALA A 60 6.60 -8.76 6.01
N ALA A 61 7.92 -8.79 6.20
CA ALA A 61 8.59 -7.99 7.21
C ALA A 61 8.41 -6.49 6.93
N LEU A 62 8.48 -6.06 5.67
CA LEU A 62 8.21 -4.68 5.28
C LEU A 62 6.77 -4.26 5.61
N ASN A 63 5.78 -5.11 5.35
CA ASN A 63 4.38 -4.85 5.76
C ASN A 63 4.23 -4.63 7.26
N ALA A 64 4.75 -5.56 8.05
CA ALA A 64 4.65 -5.52 9.50
C ALA A 64 5.30 -4.25 10.06
N SER A 65 6.46 -3.85 9.52
CA SER A 65 7.18 -2.65 9.96
C SER A 65 6.42 -1.35 9.68
N CYS A 66 5.56 -1.34 8.66
CA CYS A 66 4.84 -0.14 8.22
C CYS A 66 3.43 0.00 8.80
N ALA A 67 2.89 -1.01 9.47
CA ALA A 67 1.52 -0.99 9.98
C ALA A 67 1.25 0.19 10.93
N ALA A 68 2.08 0.33 11.97
CA ALA A 68 1.94 1.41 12.95
C ALA A 68 2.27 2.81 12.36
N PRO A 69 3.41 3.01 11.67
CA PRO A 69 3.71 4.30 11.03
C PRO A 69 2.63 4.75 10.06
N PHE A 70 2.06 3.82 9.30
CA PHE A 70 0.94 4.11 8.41
C PHE A 70 -0.31 4.54 9.19
N GLY A 71 -0.67 3.81 10.25
CA GLY A 71 -1.82 4.13 11.10
C GLY A 71 -1.71 5.52 11.70
N ASP A 72 -0.56 5.84 12.29
CA ASP A 72 -0.25 7.17 12.84
C ASP A 72 -0.35 8.25 11.76
N ARG A 73 0.17 7.96 10.56
CA ARG A 73 0.11 8.91 9.46
C ARG A 73 -1.32 9.15 8.99
N LEU A 74 -2.12 8.11 8.86
CA LEU A 74 -3.52 8.22 8.46
C LEU A 74 -4.32 8.98 9.52
N ALA A 75 -4.12 8.69 10.81
CA ALA A 75 -4.71 9.43 11.91
C ALA A 75 -4.36 10.93 11.86
N ALA A 76 -3.09 11.26 11.60
CA ALA A 76 -2.66 12.65 11.42
C ALA A 76 -3.32 13.33 10.21
N LEU A 77 -3.60 12.61 9.12
CA LEU A 77 -4.32 13.16 7.97
C LEU A 77 -5.81 13.37 8.24
N LEU A 78 -6.42 12.47 9.01
CA LEU A 78 -7.81 12.57 9.44
C LEU A 78 -8.03 13.79 10.34
N ALA A 79 -7.06 14.12 11.20
CA ALA A 79 -7.11 15.26 12.11
C ALA A 79 -6.97 16.63 11.41
N LYS A 80 -6.43 16.68 10.17
CA LYS A 80 -6.32 17.92 9.40
C LYS A 80 -7.67 18.38 8.87
N GLU A 81 -7.86 19.69 8.74
CA GLU A 81 -9.05 20.25 8.09
C GLU A 81 -9.30 19.61 6.72
N GLY A 82 -10.55 19.20 6.47
CA GLY A 82 -10.96 18.45 5.29
C GLY A 82 -10.86 16.91 5.44
N GLY A 83 -10.04 16.38 6.36
CA GLY A 83 -9.94 14.93 6.61
C GLY A 83 -9.56 14.08 5.38
N VAL A 84 -9.78 12.77 5.46
CA VAL A 84 -9.56 11.80 4.36
C VAL A 84 -10.90 11.14 4.03
N ARG A 85 -11.30 11.13 2.75
CA ARG A 85 -12.53 10.49 2.29
C ARG A 85 -12.33 9.00 2.02
N CYS A 86 -11.18 8.65 1.45
CA CYS A 86 -10.79 7.28 1.22
C CYS A 86 -9.28 7.15 1.09
N VAL A 87 -8.82 5.95 1.36
CA VAL A 87 -7.44 5.50 1.12
C VAL A 87 -7.44 4.65 -0.15
N ILE A 88 -6.46 4.87 -1.01
CA ILE A 88 -6.08 3.93 -2.07
C ILE A 88 -4.71 3.38 -1.72
N ALA A 89 -4.62 2.08 -1.46
CA ALA A 89 -3.35 1.43 -1.12
C ALA A 89 -3.04 0.34 -2.15
N ASP A 90 -1.76 0.10 -2.41
CA ASP A 90 -1.35 -1.10 -3.13
C ASP A 90 -1.81 -2.35 -2.35
N VAL A 91 -2.25 -3.40 -3.05
CA VAL A 91 -2.67 -4.67 -2.43
C VAL A 91 -1.59 -5.34 -1.61
N LEU A 92 -0.32 -5.04 -1.86
CA LEU A 92 0.77 -5.54 -1.04
C LEU A 92 0.77 -4.92 0.35
N TRP A 93 0.16 -3.74 0.58
CA TRP A 93 0.04 -3.15 1.93
C TRP A 93 -1.12 -3.75 2.74
N TYR A 94 -1.08 -5.05 3.04
CA TYR A 94 -2.17 -5.72 3.75
C TYR A 94 -2.23 -5.38 5.27
N GLU A 95 -1.09 -5.23 5.96
CA GLU A 95 -1.09 -4.78 7.37
C GLU A 95 -1.51 -3.31 7.48
N PRO A 96 -0.95 -2.37 6.67
CA PRO A 96 -1.43 -0.98 6.68
C PRO A 96 -2.89 -0.82 6.23
N ALA A 97 -3.35 -1.64 5.28
CA ALA A 97 -4.76 -1.70 4.90
C ALA A 97 -5.66 -2.09 6.08
N ALA A 98 -5.23 -3.02 6.94
CA ALA A 98 -5.95 -3.38 8.15
C ALA A 98 -6.04 -2.17 9.11
N ALA A 99 -4.93 -1.46 9.35
CA ALA A 99 -4.92 -0.25 10.17
C ALA A 99 -5.87 0.84 9.62
N ALA A 100 -5.96 1.02 8.29
CA ALA A 100 -6.93 1.95 7.69
C ALA A 100 -8.39 1.57 8.00
N ARG A 101 -8.69 0.27 7.96
CA ARG A 101 -10.03 -0.27 8.25
C ARG A 101 -10.39 -0.10 9.72
N GLU A 102 -9.44 -0.30 10.63
CA GLU A 102 -9.62 -0.07 12.07
C GLU A 102 -9.93 1.40 12.38
N LEU A 103 -9.32 2.33 11.63
CA LEU A 103 -9.62 3.76 11.70
C LEU A 103 -10.95 4.16 11.01
N GLY A 104 -11.71 3.20 10.48
CA GLY A 104 -13.02 3.43 9.86
C GLY A 104 -12.96 4.16 8.52
N VAL A 105 -11.80 4.22 7.87
CA VAL A 105 -11.63 4.93 6.59
C VAL A 105 -11.94 4.00 5.42
N PRO A 106 -12.77 4.40 4.44
CA PRO A 106 -12.98 3.61 3.23
C PRO A 106 -11.66 3.32 2.51
N LEU A 107 -11.42 2.05 2.18
CA LEU A 107 -10.20 1.58 1.52
C LEU A 107 -10.52 1.02 0.14
N LEU A 108 -9.76 1.45 -0.87
CA LEU A 108 -9.71 0.88 -2.20
C LEU A 108 -8.33 0.26 -2.42
N ALA A 109 -8.27 -1.06 -2.54
CA ALA A 109 -7.02 -1.73 -2.86
C ALA A 109 -6.76 -1.68 -4.37
N LEU A 110 -5.54 -1.34 -4.76
CA LEU A 110 -5.10 -1.29 -6.15
C LEU A 110 -4.11 -2.41 -6.42
N MET A 111 -4.48 -3.34 -7.29
CA MET A 111 -3.52 -4.27 -7.86
C MET A 111 -2.80 -3.59 -9.02
N THR A 112 -1.49 -3.41 -8.88
CA THR A 112 -0.62 -2.78 -9.89
C THR A 112 -0.10 -3.79 -10.92
N SER A 113 -0.27 -5.09 -10.66
CA SER A 113 0.01 -6.16 -11.62
C SER A 113 -1.18 -6.47 -12.54
N SER A 114 -0.98 -7.39 -13.49
CA SER A 114 -2.02 -7.80 -14.43
C SER A 114 -3.17 -8.57 -13.77
N ALA A 115 -4.34 -8.60 -14.40
CA ALA A 115 -5.49 -9.39 -13.92
C ALA A 115 -5.18 -10.90 -13.82
N SER A 116 -4.35 -11.44 -14.72
CA SER A 116 -3.90 -12.84 -14.66
C SER A 116 -2.97 -13.09 -13.47
N SER A 117 -2.06 -12.17 -13.18
CA SER A 117 -1.21 -12.21 -11.97
C SER A 117 -2.07 -12.15 -10.71
N PHE A 118 -3.06 -11.24 -10.67
CA PHE A 118 -4.00 -11.16 -9.55
C PHE A 118 -4.75 -12.46 -9.31
N ARG A 119 -5.22 -13.10 -10.39
CA ARG A 119 -5.91 -14.38 -10.29
C ARG A 119 -5.03 -15.44 -9.62
N MET A 120 -3.75 -15.50 -9.95
CA MET A 120 -2.83 -16.45 -9.31
C MET A 120 -2.71 -16.22 -7.79
N TYR A 121 -2.66 -14.98 -7.33
CA TYR A 121 -2.67 -14.69 -5.89
C TYR A 121 -3.94 -15.19 -5.21
N MET A 122 -5.10 -15.07 -5.87
CA MET A 122 -6.37 -15.56 -5.31
C MET A 122 -6.44 -17.10 -5.24
N GLU A 123 -5.69 -17.80 -6.08
CA GLU A 123 -5.63 -19.27 -6.11
C GLU A 123 -4.60 -19.85 -5.13
N TYR A 124 -3.78 -19.03 -4.46
CA TYR A 124 -2.75 -19.51 -3.52
C TYR A 124 -3.29 -20.49 -2.46
N PRO A 125 -4.42 -20.21 -1.78
CA PRO A 125 -4.99 -21.17 -0.82
C PRO A 125 -5.31 -22.52 -1.47
N VAL A 126 -5.89 -22.50 -2.68
CA VAL A 126 -6.22 -23.73 -3.43
C VAL A 126 -4.96 -24.49 -3.84
N LEU A 127 -3.89 -23.79 -4.21
CA LEU A 127 -2.60 -24.41 -4.55
C LEU A 127 -1.95 -25.08 -3.33
N ILE A 128 -2.05 -24.47 -2.15
CA ILE A 128 -1.59 -25.05 -0.87
C ILE A 128 -2.45 -26.27 -0.52
N ASP A 129 -3.78 -26.13 -0.55
CA ASP A 129 -4.72 -27.21 -0.20
C ASP A 129 -4.55 -28.44 -1.09
N ARG A 130 -4.13 -28.24 -2.35
CA ARG A 130 -3.85 -29.31 -3.31
C ARG A 130 -2.41 -29.83 -3.27
N GLY A 131 -1.57 -29.30 -2.39
CA GLY A 131 -0.17 -29.71 -2.22
C GLY A 131 0.76 -29.29 -3.37
N PHE A 132 0.37 -28.30 -4.18
CA PHE A 132 1.26 -27.71 -5.19
C PHE A 132 2.26 -26.71 -4.59
N LEU A 133 1.96 -26.18 -3.40
CA LEU A 133 2.83 -25.27 -2.67
C LEU A 133 3.06 -25.75 -1.22
N PRO A 134 4.26 -25.52 -0.64
CA PRO A 134 5.45 -24.98 -1.30
C PRO A 134 6.00 -25.96 -2.36
N VAL A 135 6.67 -25.42 -3.38
CA VAL A 135 7.31 -26.26 -4.41
C VAL A 135 8.44 -27.04 -3.72
N ASN A 136 8.47 -28.36 -3.90
CA ASN A 136 9.58 -29.17 -3.41
C ASN A 136 10.80 -28.94 -4.31
N ASP A 137 11.94 -28.53 -3.73
CA ASP A 137 13.20 -28.26 -4.44
C ASP A 137 13.91 -29.52 -4.99
N ASN A 138 13.26 -30.69 -4.96
CA ASN A 138 13.82 -31.98 -5.37
C ASN A 138 13.37 -32.42 -6.78
N LEU A 139 12.99 -31.49 -7.66
CA LEU A 139 12.70 -31.74 -9.08
C LEU A 139 13.90 -31.45 -9.98
#